data_AF-A0A5C5RGH6-F1
#
_entry.id   AF-A0A5C5RGH6-F1
#
_cell.length_a   1.000
_cell.length_b   1.000
_cell.length_c   1.000
_cell.angle_alpha   90.00
_cell.angle_beta   90.00
_cell.angle_gamma   90.00
#
_symmetry.space_group_name_H-M   'P 1'
#
loop_
_entity.id
_entity.type
_entity.pdbx_description
1 polymer ?
#
loop_
_entity_poly.entity_id
_entity_poly.type
_entity_poly.pdbx_seq_one_letter_code
_entity_poly.pdbx_strand_id
1 'polypeptide(L)'
;MSKAKYPAQFLAYTNIIIDHLEGGFVNHPSDPGGATNYGITERVARANGYTGHMRDLPREKAIEIYFKDYWDGKLMNHIKNHVAFHLYDCSINSGYSRAIKLLQRAVGVTEDGVIGANTINAI
;
A
#
# COMPACT_ATOMS: atom_id res chain seq x y z
N MET A 1 -2.57 -27.53 9.25
CA MET A 1 -1.79 -26.27 9.16
C MET A 1 -2.73 -25.16 8.73
N SER A 2 -2.90 -24.12 9.55
CA SER A 2 -3.70 -22.94 9.16
C SER A 2 -3.00 -22.23 7.99
N LYS A 3 -3.72 -21.93 6.90
CA LYS A 3 -3.18 -21.11 5.82
C LYS A 3 -2.89 -19.71 6.37
N ALA A 4 -1.74 -19.15 6.03
CA ALA A 4 -1.41 -17.77 6.42
C ALA A 4 -2.49 -16.82 5.92
N LYS A 5 -2.96 -15.90 6.80
CA LYS A 5 -4.04 -14.95 6.50
C LYS A 5 -3.70 -14.03 5.32
N TYR A 6 -2.42 -13.73 5.11
CA TYR A 6 -1.94 -12.83 4.07
C TYR A 6 -0.73 -13.40 3.31
N PRO A 7 -0.48 -12.97 2.05
CA PRO A 7 0.71 -13.36 1.30
C PRO A 7 2.01 -12.94 2.02
N ALA A 8 3.04 -13.79 1.97
CA ALA A 8 4.32 -13.51 2.64
C ALA A 8 4.99 -12.23 2.10
N GLN A 9 4.94 -12.00 0.78
CA GLN A 9 5.48 -10.79 0.14
C GLN A 9 4.79 -9.52 0.64
N PHE A 10 3.45 -9.54 0.71
CA PHE A 10 2.66 -8.44 1.25
C PHE A 10 3.07 -8.10 2.68
N LEU A 11 3.18 -9.11 3.53
CA LEU A 11 3.56 -8.91 4.94
C LEU A 11 4.96 -8.34 5.06
N ALA A 12 5.93 -8.84 4.28
CA ALA A 12 7.28 -8.33 4.28
C ALA A 12 7.31 -6.84 3.90
N TYR A 13 6.64 -6.45 2.82
CA TYR A 13 6.63 -5.05 2.36
C TYR A 13 5.86 -4.13 3.30
N THR A 14 4.71 -4.57 3.80
CA THR A 14 3.89 -3.77 4.70
C THR A 14 4.57 -3.58 6.05
N ASN A 15 5.29 -4.59 6.56
CA ASN A 15 6.11 -4.42 7.75
C ASN A 15 7.21 -3.38 7.52
N ILE A 16 7.91 -3.41 6.38
CA ILE A 16 8.90 -2.38 6.05
C ILE A 16 8.27 -0.99 6.06
N ILE A 17 7.10 -0.80 5.43
CA ILE A 17 6.41 0.49 5.39
C ILE A 17 6.01 0.95 6.80
N ILE A 18 5.39 0.07 7.59
CA ILE A 18 4.93 0.39 8.95
C ILE A 18 6.12 0.71 9.87
N ASP A 19 7.21 -0.06 9.77
CA ASP A 19 8.35 0.03 10.68
C ASP A 19 9.31 1.17 10.26
N HIS A 20 9.45 1.48 8.95
CA HIS A 20 10.25 2.63 8.47
C HIS A 20 9.62 3.98 8.78
N LEU A 21 8.30 4.03 9.00
CA LEU A 21 7.61 5.21 9.54
C LEU A 21 7.85 5.29 11.06
N GLU A 22 9.12 5.24 11.48
CA GLU A 22 9.54 5.38 12.87
C GLU A 22 8.94 6.65 13.50
N GLY A 23 7.83 6.51 14.22
CA GLY A 23 7.18 7.66 14.87
C GLY A 23 5.67 7.65 14.79
N GLY A 24 5.05 6.54 15.24
CA GLY A 24 3.61 6.39 15.35
C GLY A 24 2.85 7.66 15.78
N PHE A 25 1.63 7.75 15.28
CA PHE A 25 0.69 8.85 15.48
C PHE A 25 1.24 10.27 15.21
N VAL A 26 0.87 10.82 14.07
CA VAL A 26 1.04 12.23 13.71
C VAL A 26 -0.34 12.88 13.63
N ASN A 27 -0.50 14.07 14.21
CA ASN A 27 -1.73 14.85 14.06
C ASN A 27 -1.38 16.29 13.74
N HIS A 28 -1.34 16.63 12.45
CA HIS A 28 -1.06 17.98 12.00
C HIS A 28 -2.39 18.74 11.74
N PRO A 29 -2.61 19.94 12.31
CA PRO A 29 -3.87 20.67 12.15
C PRO A 29 -4.26 20.97 10.69
N SER A 30 -3.26 21.08 9.81
CA SER A 30 -3.46 21.35 8.39
C SER A 30 -3.61 20.09 7.52
N ASP A 31 -3.59 18.89 8.10
CA ASP A 31 -3.72 17.66 7.31
C ASP A 31 -5.19 17.38 6.96
N PRO A 32 -5.57 17.39 5.67
CA PRO A 32 -6.96 17.16 5.25
C PRO A 32 -7.45 15.73 5.55
N GLY A 33 -6.52 14.80 5.84
CA GLY A 33 -6.81 13.41 6.23
C GLY A 33 -7.00 13.20 7.72
N GLY A 34 -6.71 14.21 8.55
CA GLY A 34 -6.72 14.10 10.02
C GLY A 34 -5.52 13.35 10.58
N ALA A 35 -5.66 12.87 11.82
CA ALA A 35 -4.59 12.15 12.50
C ALA A 35 -4.18 10.87 11.74
N THR A 36 -2.88 10.59 11.68
CA THR A 36 -2.30 9.49 10.90
C THR A 36 -1.50 8.57 11.82
N ASN A 37 -1.70 7.26 11.74
CA ASN A 37 -0.89 6.28 12.45
C ASN A 37 -0.56 5.10 11.54
N TYR A 38 0.66 4.57 11.60
CA TYR A 38 1.16 3.54 10.67
C TYR A 38 1.00 3.90 9.17
N GLY A 39 1.04 5.19 8.84
CA GLY A 39 0.77 5.70 7.49
C GLY A 39 -0.72 5.73 7.08
N ILE A 40 -1.62 5.30 7.96
CA ILE A 40 -3.07 5.31 7.74
C ILE A 40 -3.68 6.58 8.34
N THR A 41 -4.25 7.42 7.48
CA THR A 41 -5.02 8.62 7.89
C THR A 41 -6.32 8.24 8.58
N GLU A 42 -6.82 9.11 9.45
CA GLU A 42 -8.10 8.92 10.16
C GLU A 42 -9.23 8.65 9.19
N ARG A 43 -9.32 9.43 8.10
CA ARG A 43 -10.32 9.23 7.05
C ARG A 43 -10.31 7.81 6.50
N VAL A 44 -9.13 7.26 6.20
CA VAL A 44 -8.99 5.88 5.67
C VAL A 44 -9.34 4.86 6.74
N ALA A 45 -8.93 5.09 7.99
CA ALA A 45 -9.28 4.21 9.10
C ALA A 45 -10.80 4.14 9.32
N ARG A 46 -11.49 5.30 9.28
CA ARG A 46 -12.96 5.38 9.39
C ARG A 46 -13.65 4.66 8.24
N ALA A 47 -13.19 4.87 7.00
CA ALA A 47 -13.71 4.17 5.82
C ALA A 47 -13.57 2.64 5.91
N ASN A 48 -12.60 2.16 6.68
CA ASN A 48 -12.38 0.74 6.98
C ASN A 48 -12.96 0.28 8.32
N GLY A 49 -13.87 1.06 8.90
CA GLY A 49 -14.64 0.68 10.08
C GLY A 49 -13.91 0.79 11.41
N TYR A 50 -12.71 1.38 11.45
CA TYR A 50 -12.05 1.67 12.73
C TYR A 50 -12.64 2.96 13.32
N THR A 51 -13.25 2.87 14.50
CA THR A 51 -13.89 4.00 15.20
C THR A 51 -13.13 4.46 16.44
N GLY A 52 -12.07 3.75 16.83
CA GLY A 52 -11.25 4.08 17.99
C GLY A 52 -10.37 5.31 17.78
N HIS A 53 -9.66 5.71 18.84
CA HIS A 53 -8.72 6.81 18.77
C HIS A 53 -7.52 6.42 17.90
N MET A 54 -7.06 7.30 17.00
CA MET A 54 -6.04 6.95 16.00
C MET A 54 -4.68 6.59 16.60
N ARG A 55 -4.36 7.12 17.79
CA ARG A 55 -3.15 6.75 18.55
C ARG A 55 -3.13 5.27 18.96
N ASP A 56 -4.31 4.68 19.11
CA ASP A 56 -4.51 3.30 19.56
C ASP A 56 -4.87 2.36 18.41
N LEU A 57 -4.73 2.81 17.15
CA LEU A 57 -4.96 1.98 15.98
C LEU A 57 -4.13 0.70 16.10
N PRO A 58 -4.73 -0.51 16.11
CA PRO A 58 -3.95 -1.74 16.21
C PRO A 58 -3.15 -1.98 14.93
N ARG A 59 -1.91 -2.48 15.07
CA ARG A 59 -1.05 -2.82 13.93
C ARG A 59 -1.73 -3.83 13.00
N GLU A 60 -2.44 -4.80 13.55
CA GLU A 60 -3.19 -5.80 12.79
C GLU A 60 -4.30 -5.17 11.94
N LYS A 61 -4.94 -4.11 12.43
CA LYS A 61 -5.96 -3.37 11.68
C LYS A 61 -5.32 -2.54 10.58
N ALA A 62 -4.16 -1.93 10.83
CA ALA A 62 -3.40 -1.24 9.78
C ALA A 62 -3.01 -2.21 8.65
N ILE A 63 -2.51 -3.41 8.98
CA ILE A 63 -2.21 -4.45 7.99
C ILE A 63 -3.46 -4.87 7.21
N GLU A 64 -4.60 -5.04 7.87
CA GLU A 64 -5.87 -5.35 7.20
C GLU A 64 -6.27 -4.27 6.19
N ILE A 65 -6.13 -2.99 6.56
CA ILE A 65 -6.40 -1.84 5.67
C ILE A 65 -5.44 -1.86 4.48
N TYR A 66 -4.13 -2.03 4.72
CA TYR A 66 -3.15 -2.14 3.65
C TYR A 66 -3.49 -3.27 2.67
N PHE A 67 -3.90 -4.42 3.21
CA PHE A 67 -4.29 -5.55 2.38
C PHE A 67 -5.49 -5.19 1.52
N LYS A 68 -6.58 -4.73 2.13
CA LYS A 68 -7.85 -4.48 1.42
C LYS A 68 -7.74 -3.35 0.40
N ASP A 69 -7.14 -2.23 0.76
CA ASP A 69 -7.20 -1.01 -0.06
C ASP A 69 -6.09 -0.96 -1.11
N TYR A 70 -4.93 -1.58 -0.83
CA TYR A 70 -3.74 -1.44 -1.67
C TYR A 70 -3.26 -2.76 -2.27
N TRP A 71 -3.56 -3.93 -1.69
CA TRP A 71 -3.03 -5.20 -2.16
C TRP A 71 -4.06 -6.10 -2.84
N ASP A 72 -5.24 -6.25 -2.24
CA ASP A 72 -6.26 -7.21 -2.66
C ASP A 72 -6.85 -6.85 -4.02
N GLY A 73 -7.04 -7.86 -4.87
CA GLY A 73 -7.44 -7.68 -6.25
C GLY A 73 -6.45 -6.90 -7.13
N LYS A 74 -5.24 -6.58 -6.65
CA LYS A 74 -4.19 -5.93 -7.45
C LYS A 74 -3.21 -6.96 -8.00
N LEU A 75 -2.75 -6.75 -9.24
CA LEU A 75 -1.79 -7.63 -9.91
C LEU A 75 -0.36 -7.57 -9.33
N MET A 76 -0.15 -6.86 -8.20
CA MET A 76 1.14 -6.80 -7.52
C MET A 76 1.63 -8.17 -7.04
N ASN A 77 0.71 -9.14 -6.81
CA ASN A 77 1.05 -10.53 -6.52
C ASN A 77 1.86 -11.24 -7.63
N HIS A 78 1.82 -10.73 -8.87
CA HIS A 78 2.49 -11.33 -10.01
C HIS A 78 3.88 -10.74 -10.26
N ILE A 79 4.23 -9.62 -9.62
CA ILE A 79 5.54 -9.00 -9.74
C ILE A 79 6.40 -9.49 -8.58
N LYS A 80 7.43 -10.28 -8.89
CA LYS A 80 8.32 -10.92 -7.89
C LYS A 80 9.73 -10.34 -7.87
N ASN A 81 10.04 -9.39 -8.75
CA ASN A 81 11.33 -8.71 -8.77
C ASN A 81 11.35 -7.53 -7.77
N HIS A 82 12.50 -6.86 -7.69
CA HIS A 82 12.72 -5.72 -6.78
C HIS A 82 11.80 -4.51 -7.07
N VAL A 83 11.19 -4.44 -8.26
CA VAL A 83 10.25 -3.37 -8.63
C VAL A 83 8.95 -3.47 -7.84
N ALA A 84 8.57 -4.67 -7.38
CA ALA A 84 7.30 -4.90 -6.68
C ALA A 84 7.14 -4.02 -5.42
N PHE A 85 8.20 -3.89 -4.62
CA PHE A 85 8.17 -3.05 -3.42
C PHE A 85 7.99 -1.57 -3.78
N HIS A 86 8.77 -1.06 -4.73
CA HIS A 86 8.69 0.35 -5.15
C HIS A 86 7.34 0.68 -5.80
N LEU A 87 6.78 -0.24 -6.59
CA LEU A 87 5.45 -0.05 -7.16
C LEU A 87 4.38 -0.04 -6.07
N TYR A 88 4.49 -0.92 -5.07
CA TYR A 88 3.58 -0.95 -3.92
C TYR A 88 3.64 0.35 -3.12
N ASP A 89 4.83 0.78 -2.71
CA ASP A 89 5.05 2.04 -1.99
C ASP A 89 4.55 3.25 -2.79
N CYS A 90 4.87 3.31 -4.09
CA CYS A 90 4.36 4.36 -4.98
C CYS A 90 2.83 4.32 -5.08
N SER A 91 2.22 3.13 -5.12
CA SER A 91 0.76 2.98 -5.18
C SER A 91 0.05 3.48 -3.93
N ILE A 92 0.70 3.39 -2.76
CA ILE A 92 0.16 3.94 -1.51
C ILE A 92 0.20 5.46 -1.53
N ASN A 93 1.35 6.03 -1.89
CA ASN A 93 1.58 7.48 -1.87
C ASN A 93 0.89 8.23 -3.01
N SER A 94 0.86 7.62 -4.19
CA SER A 94 0.36 8.24 -5.43
C SER A 94 -0.90 7.56 -5.97
N GLY A 95 -1.40 6.50 -5.36
CA GLY A 95 -2.55 5.76 -5.90
C GLY A 95 -2.16 4.82 -7.05
N TYR A 96 -2.90 3.71 -7.12
CA TYR A 96 -2.61 2.57 -7.97
C TYR A 96 -2.40 2.90 -9.46
N SER A 97 -3.34 3.63 -10.08
CA SER A 97 -3.27 3.93 -11.52
C SER A 97 -2.07 4.81 -11.89
N ARG A 98 -1.76 5.82 -11.06
CA ARG A 98 -0.61 6.70 -11.32
C ARG A 98 0.71 5.94 -11.18
N ALA A 99 0.84 5.10 -10.15
CA ALA A 99 2.02 4.29 -9.94
C ALA A 99 2.31 3.35 -11.13
N ILE A 100 1.28 2.70 -11.68
CA ILE A 100 1.46 1.82 -12.85
C ILE A 100 1.88 2.62 -14.09
N LYS A 101 1.25 3.76 -14.35
CA LYS A 101 1.62 4.59 -15.51
C LYS A 101 3.05 5.11 -15.41
N LEU A 102 3.51 5.46 -14.21
CA LEU A 102 4.91 5.82 -13.97
C LEU A 102 5.86 4.67 -14.26
N LEU A 103 5.54 3.45 -13.82
CA LEU A 103 6.32 2.26 -14.16
C LEU A 103 6.35 2.03 -15.67
N GLN A 104 5.19 2.06 -16.33
CA GLN A 104 5.07 1.84 -17.78
C GLN A 104 5.89 2.85 -18.59
N ARG A 105 5.84 4.12 -18.18
CA ARG A 105 6.70 5.18 -18.74
C ARG A 105 8.18 4.85 -18.56
N ALA A 106 8.59 4.43 -17.37
CA ALA A 106 9.98 4.14 -17.06
C ALA A 106 10.55 2.98 -17.89
N VAL A 107 9.71 2.00 -18.24
CA VAL A 107 10.11 0.83 -19.05
C VAL A 107 9.76 0.96 -20.54
N GLY A 108 9.26 2.12 -20.97
CA GLY A 108 9.01 2.42 -22.39
C GLY A 108 7.83 1.66 -23.02
N VAL A 109 6.81 1.29 -22.25
CA VAL A 109 5.58 0.65 -22.76
C VAL A 109 4.38 1.61 -22.64
N THR A 110 3.27 1.27 -23.30
CA THR A 110 2.03 2.09 -23.26
C THR A 110 1.55 2.35 -21.83
N GLU A 111 1.29 3.63 -21.51
CA GLU A 111 0.83 4.08 -20.19
C GLU A 111 -0.69 3.87 -19.97
N ASP A 112 -1.18 2.65 -20.19
CA ASP A 112 -2.61 2.32 -20.05
C ASP A 112 -3.06 2.11 -18.59
N GLY A 113 -2.12 2.03 -17.64
CA GLY A 113 -2.40 1.79 -16.23
C GLY A 113 -2.79 0.34 -15.90
N VAL A 114 -2.57 -0.61 -16.82
CA VAL A 114 -2.87 -2.03 -16.68
C VAL A 114 -1.59 -2.85 -16.68
N ILE A 115 -1.40 -3.68 -15.66
CA ILE A 115 -0.24 -4.60 -15.59
C ILE A 115 -0.53 -5.81 -16.48
N GLY A 116 -0.27 -5.68 -17.78
CA GLY A 116 -0.36 -6.76 -18.76
C GLY A 116 0.99 -7.42 -19.07
N ALA A 117 0.99 -8.38 -20.00
CA ALA A 117 2.20 -9.08 -20.44
C ALA A 117 3.31 -8.12 -20.93
N ASN A 118 2.93 -7.02 -21.61
CA ASN A 118 3.90 -6.02 -22.07
C ASN A 118 4.65 -5.35 -20.91
N THR A 119 3.93 -4.98 -19.84
CA THR A 119 4.54 -4.40 -18.64
C THR A 119 5.39 -5.43 -17.92
N ILE A 120 4.91 -6.68 -17.79
CA ILE A 120 5.63 -7.75 -17.09
C ILE A 120 6.92 -8.14 -17.81
N ASN A 121 6.92 -8.20 -19.15
CA ASN A 121 8.11 -8.56 -19.93
C ASN A 121 9.17 -7.44 -19.97
N ALA A 122 8.80 -6.22 -19.60
CA ALA A 122 9.67 -5.04 -19.62
C ALA A 122 10.34 -4.75 -18.26
N ILE A 123 10.04 -5.55 -17.22
CA ILE A 123 10.60 -5.44 -15.85
C ILE A 123 11.32 -6.73 -15.45
#